data_AF-A0A0G1FGT6-F1
#
_entry.id   AF-A0A0G1FGT6-F1
#
_cell.length_a   1.000
_cell.length_b   1.000
_cell.length_c   1.000
_cell.angle_alpha   90.00
_cell.angle_beta   90.00
_cell.angle_gamma   90.00
#
_symmetry.space_group_name_H-M   'P 1'
#
loop_
_entity.id
_entity.type
_entity.pdbx_description
1 polymer ?
#
loop_
_entity_poly.entity_id
_entity_poly.type
_entity_poly.pdbx_seq_one_letter_code
_entity_poly.pdbx_strand_id
1 'polypeptide(L)'
;MELLDNKTEDTGYEKHIPVIEKTDNGIKIKVGSVPHPMEEKHYIEWIEAVWDSRTYIKFLNPGDTPEAEFEIPTMEVLAREHCNLHGLWKSK
;
A
#
# COMPACT_ATOMS: atom_id res chain seq x y z
N MET A 1 17.41 -5.65 -15.52
CA MET A 1 16.33 -5.53 -14.53
C MET A 1 16.93 -4.89 -13.29
N GLU A 2 16.26 -3.90 -12.73
CA GLU A 2 16.71 -3.18 -11.54
C GLU A 2 15.90 -3.65 -10.33
N LEU A 3 16.56 -3.82 -9.19
CA LEU A 3 15.88 -4.12 -7.93
C LEU A 3 15.28 -2.83 -7.38
N LEU A 4 13.98 -2.81 -7.13
CA LEU A 4 13.33 -1.70 -6.45
C LEU A 4 13.42 -1.92 -4.94
N ASP A 5 14.24 -1.11 -4.27
CA ASP A 5 14.34 -1.10 -2.81
C ASP A 5 13.10 -0.46 -2.18
N ASN A 6 12.69 -1.01 -1.03
CA ASN A 6 11.54 -0.46 -0.30
C ASN A 6 11.99 0.75 0.51
N LYS A 7 11.32 1.87 0.32
CA LYS A 7 11.49 3.07 1.16
C LYS A 7 10.67 2.93 2.44
N THR A 8 11.21 3.48 3.52
CA THR A 8 10.52 3.58 4.82
C THR A 8 10.52 5.00 5.38
N GLU A 9 11.41 5.87 4.89
CA GLU A 9 11.53 7.28 5.29
C GLU A 9 12.06 8.07 4.08
N ASP A 10 11.31 9.08 3.62
CA ASP A 10 11.72 10.06 2.59
C ASP A 10 10.76 11.28 2.63
N THR A 11 11.02 12.32 1.85
CA THR A 11 10.10 13.46 1.72
C THR A 11 8.75 12.99 1.16
N GLY A 12 7.66 13.33 1.84
CA GLY A 12 6.31 12.88 1.46
C GLY A 12 5.94 11.48 1.97
N TYR A 13 6.70 10.92 2.91
CA TYR A 13 6.41 9.61 3.53
C TYR A 13 4.99 9.52 4.10
N GLU A 14 4.43 10.64 4.57
CA GLU A 14 3.09 10.69 5.15
C GLU A 14 2.00 10.30 4.15
N LYS A 15 2.32 10.33 2.84
CA LYS A 15 1.45 9.92 1.73
C LYS A 15 1.76 8.55 1.14
N HIS A 16 2.84 7.89 1.56
CA HIS A 16 3.31 6.66 0.92
C HIS A 16 3.41 5.48 1.89
N ILE A 17 3.74 5.73 3.16
CA ILE A 17 3.80 4.64 4.15
C ILE A 17 2.40 4.03 4.28
N PRO A 18 2.23 2.72 4.03
CA PRO A 18 0.94 2.08 4.18
C PRO A 18 0.50 2.13 5.65
N VAL A 19 -0.79 2.36 5.88
CA VAL A 19 -1.42 2.35 7.20
C VAL A 19 -2.37 1.17 7.26
N ILE A 20 -2.11 0.24 8.18
CA ILE A 20 -2.89 -0.98 8.37
C ILE A 20 -3.93 -0.74 9.46
N GLU A 21 -5.21 -0.94 9.13
CA GLU A 21 -6.34 -0.84 10.04
C GLU A 21 -7.09 -2.16 10.10
N LYS A 22 -7.55 -2.56 11.30
CA LYS A 22 -8.42 -3.73 11.46
C LYS A 22 -9.85 -3.39 11.05
N THR A 23 -10.52 -4.32 10.39
CA THR A 23 -11.95 -4.26 10.08
C THR A 23 -12.67 -5.48 10.64
N ASP A 24 -14.00 -5.50 10.56
CA ASP A 24 -14.81 -6.65 11.01
C ASP A 24 -14.53 -7.92 10.19
N ASN A 25 -14.12 -7.75 8.92
CA ASN A 25 -13.92 -8.85 7.96
C ASN A 25 -12.44 -9.14 7.66
N GLY A 26 -11.51 -8.39 8.24
CA GLY A 26 -10.07 -8.58 8.04
C GLY A 26 -9.28 -7.31 8.31
N ILE A 27 -8.56 -6.83 7.30
CA ILE A 27 -7.78 -5.59 7.36
C ILE A 27 -8.09 -4.66 6.20
N LYS A 28 -7.85 -3.37 6.41
CA LYS A 28 -7.80 -2.33 5.39
C LYS A 28 -6.40 -1.75 5.38
N ILE A 29 -5.80 -1.62 4.20
CA ILE A 29 -4.54 -0.93 4.01
C ILE A 29 -4.81 0.35 3.23
N LYS A 30 -4.47 1.50 3.82
CA LYS A 30 -4.52 2.82 3.18
C LYS A 30 -3.11 3.24 2.79
N VAL A 31 -2.94 3.95 1.68
CA VAL A 31 -1.63 4.50 1.30
C VAL A 31 -1.53 5.93 1.77
N GLY A 32 -0.70 6.09 2.81
CA GLY A 32 -0.47 7.32 3.52
C GLY A 32 -1.39 7.53 4.74
N SER A 33 -0.84 8.17 5.76
CA SER A 33 -1.61 8.84 6.81
C SER A 33 -2.39 10.06 6.27
N VAL A 34 -1.88 10.64 5.18
CA VAL A 34 -2.57 11.59 4.31
C VAL A 34 -2.82 10.86 2.98
N PRO A 35 -4.04 10.82 2.44
CA PRO A 35 -4.33 10.09 1.21
C PRO A 35 -3.39 10.46 0.07
N HIS A 36 -2.78 9.44 -0.55
CA HIS A 36 -1.98 9.62 -1.75
C HIS A 36 -2.84 10.14 -2.93
N PRO A 37 -2.30 11.00 -3.82
CA PRO A 37 -2.99 11.38 -5.06
C PRO A 37 -3.29 10.17 -5.96
N MET A 38 -4.42 10.16 -6.64
CA MET A 38 -4.80 9.08 -7.56
C MET A 38 -5.13 9.67 -8.94
N GLU A 39 -4.19 10.44 -9.48
CA GLU A 39 -4.32 11.15 -10.75
C GLU A 39 -3.73 10.31 -11.90
N GLU A 40 -4.14 10.57 -13.15
CA GLU A 40 -3.70 9.78 -14.33
C GLU A 40 -2.19 9.61 -14.46
N LYS A 41 -1.41 10.60 -14.01
CA LYS A 41 0.06 10.61 -14.09
C LYS A 41 0.74 10.32 -12.75
N HIS A 42 -0.01 10.23 -11.66
CA HIS A 42 0.53 10.05 -10.31
C HIS A 42 -0.48 9.33 -9.44
N TYR A 43 -0.29 8.01 -9.29
CA TYR A 43 -1.21 7.14 -8.57
C TYR A 43 -0.48 5.94 -7.99
N ILE A 44 -1.15 5.29 -7.05
CA ILE A 44 -0.74 3.98 -6.52
C ILE A 44 -1.22 2.92 -7.50
N GLU A 45 -0.29 2.14 -8.03
CA GLU A 45 -0.61 1.12 -9.02
C GLU A 45 -1.10 -0.17 -8.35
N TRP A 46 -0.56 -0.49 -7.17
CA TRP A 46 -1.02 -1.63 -6.36
C TRP A 46 -0.70 -1.48 -4.88
N ILE A 47 -1.51 -2.18 -4.08
CA ILE A 47 -1.31 -2.43 -2.67
C ILE A 47 -1.17 -3.94 -2.47
N GLU A 48 -0.16 -4.35 -1.71
CA GLU A 48 0.12 -5.73 -1.38
C GLU A 48 0.06 -5.97 0.14
N ALA A 49 -0.55 -7.08 0.53
CA ALA A 49 -0.50 -7.61 1.88
C ALA A 49 0.20 -8.98 1.86
N VAL A 50 1.24 -9.14 2.67
CA VAL A 50 1.95 -10.40 2.87
C VAL A 50 1.81 -10.84 4.32
N TRP A 51 1.34 -12.06 4.54
CA TRP A 51 1.26 -12.68 5.86
C TRP A 51 1.51 -14.18 5.74
N ASP A 52 2.17 -14.77 6.74
CA ASP A 52 2.68 -16.14 6.68
C ASP A 52 3.46 -16.40 5.37
N SER A 53 2.94 -17.27 4.50
CA SER A 53 3.47 -17.60 3.18
C SER A 53 2.48 -17.22 2.06
N ARG A 54 1.62 -16.23 2.30
CA ARG A 54 0.57 -15.78 1.38
C ARG A 54 0.80 -14.32 1.00
N THR A 55 0.39 -14.00 -0.24
CA THR A 55 0.47 -12.66 -0.80
C THR A 55 -0.86 -12.35 -1.49
N TYR A 56 -1.51 -11.26 -1.09
CA TYR A 56 -2.63 -10.67 -1.81
C TYR A 56 -2.20 -9.34 -2.39
N ILE A 57 -2.60 -9.09 -3.65
CA ILE A 57 -2.32 -7.84 -4.35
C ILE A 57 -3.65 -7.30 -4.87
N LYS A 58 -3.91 -6.03 -4.56
CA LYS A 58 -4.98 -5.25 -5.17
C LYS A 58 -4.34 -4.24 -6.11
N PHE A 59 -4.63 -4.37 -7.40
CA PHE A 59 -4.34 -3.32 -8.38
C PHE A 59 -5.39 -2.22 -8.31
N LEU A 60 -4.94 -0.98 -8.48
CA LEU A 60 -5.76 0.22 -8.47
C LEU A 60 -5.59 0.97 -9.80
N ASN A 61 -6.52 1.88 -10.09
CA ASN A 61 -6.50 2.76 -11.25
C ASN A 61 -6.52 4.22 -10.80
N PRO A 62 -6.11 5.17 -11.66
CA PRO A 62 -6.38 6.58 -11.44
C PRO A 62 -7.87 6.83 -11.14
N GLY A 63 -8.14 7.66 -10.14
CA GLY A 63 -9.48 7.99 -9.62
C GLY A 63 -9.99 7.07 -8.52
N ASP A 64 -9.37 5.89 -8.31
CA ASP A 64 -9.73 5.01 -7.19
C ASP A 64 -9.33 5.67 -5.85
N THR A 65 -9.95 5.24 -4.75
CA THR A 65 -9.44 5.55 -3.41
C THR A 65 -8.13 4.78 -3.17
N PRO A 66 -7.07 5.39 -2.59
CA PRO A 66 -5.77 4.75 -2.37
C PRO A 66 -5.81 3.79 -1.17
N GLU A 67 -6.73 2.82 -1.19
CA GLU A 67 -6.92 1.84 -0.15
C GLU A 67 -7.40 0.48 -0.71
N ALA A 68 -7.15 -0.59 0.04
CA ALA A 68 -7.60 -1.93 -0.27
C ALA A 68 -8.03 -2.68 0.99
N GLU A 69 -9.12 -3.43 0.90
CA GLU A 69 -9.57 -4.35 1.94
C GLU A 69 -9.15 -5.78 1.60
N PHE A 70 -8.69 -6.51 2.61
CA PHE A 70 -8.28 -7.90 2.50
C PHE A 70 -8.89 -8.71 3.64
N GLU A 71 -9.48 -9.86 3.29
CA GLU A 71 -10.00 -10.84 4.26
C GLU A 71 -8.86 -11.63 4.92
N ILE A 72 -8.02 -10.92 5.68
CA ILE A 72 -6.87 -11.47 6.41
C ILE A 72 -7.22 -11.47 7.91
N PRO A 73 -7.16 -12.62 8.60
CA PRO A 73 -7.61 -12.75 9.98
C PRO A 73 -6.64 -12.18 11.03
N THR A 74 -5.56 -11.50 10.61
CA THR A 74 -4.50 -10.98 11.47
C THR A 74 -4.02 -9.60 11.00
N MET A 75 -3.51 -8.79 11.92
CA MET A 75 -2.82 -7.53 11.61
C MET A 75 -1.30 -7.71 11.46
N GLU A 76 -0.76 -8.89 11.76
CA GLU A 76 0.65 -9.21 11.54
C GLU A 76 0.92 -9.42 10.05
N VAL A 77 0.94 -8.30 9.32
CA VAL A 77 1.10 -8.27 7.87
C VAL A 77 2.23 -7.32 7.50
N LEU A 78 3.00 -7.69 6.48
CA LEU A 78 3.83 -6.74 5.76
C LEU A 78 2.97 -6.11 4.67
N ALA A 79 2.74 -4.81 4.77
CA ALA A 79 2.06 -4.03 3.73
C ALA A 79 3.09 -3.40 2.80
N ARG A 80 2.85 -3.47 1.49
CA ARG A 80 3.62 -2.74 0.47
C ARG A 80 2.70 -1.99 -0.46
N GLU A 81 3.20 -0.89 -1.01
CA GLU A 81 2.54 -0.14 -2.08
C GLU A 81 3.57 0.27 -3.12
N HIS A 82 3.11 0.48 -4.36
CA HIS A 82 3.93 1.09 -5.39
C HIS A 82 3.25 2.31 -6.00
N CYS A 83 3.91 3.45 -5.84
CA CYS A 83 3.61 4.68 -6.55
C CYS A 83 4.40 4.72 -7.86
N ASN A 84 3.70 4.98 -8.97
CA ASN A 84 4.32 5.02 -10.30
C ASN A 84 5.47 6.05 -10.43
N LEU A 85 5.50 7.08 -9.56
CA LEU A 85 6.56 8.12 -9.53
C LEU A 85 7.56 7.95 -8.39
N HIS A 86 7.10 7.50 -7.22
CA HIS A 86 7.93 7.50 -6.00
C HIS A 86 8.45 6.11 -5.61
N GLY A 87 8.05 5.07 -6.34
CA GLY A 87 8.54 3.71 -6.21
C GLY A 87 7.84 2.92 -5.10
N LEU A 88 8.57 1.96 -4.54
CA LEU A 88 8.05 0.96 -3.61
C LEU A 88 8.22 1.41 -2.15
N TRP A 89 7.15 1.28 -1.35
CA TRP A 89 7.15 1.58 0.07
C TRP A 89 6.56 0.43 0.88
N LYS A 90 6.91 0.37 2.17
CA LYS A 90 6.41 -0.67 3.07
C LYS A 90 6.20 -0.23 4.50
N SER A 91 5.31 -0.93 5.20
CA SER A 91 5.15 -0.89 6.65
C SER A 91 4.75 -2.28 7.16
N LYS A 92 4.77 -2.46 8.48
CA LYS A 92 4.38 -3.68 9.17
C LYS A 92 3.70 -3.35 10.49
#